data_AF-A0A9N9YBJ0-F1
#
_entry.id   AF-A0A9N9YBJ0-F1
#
_cell.length_a   1.000
_cell.length_b   1.000
_cell.length_c   1.000
_cell.angle_alpha   90.00
_cell.angle_beta   90.00
_cell.angle_gamma   90.00
#
_symmetry.space_group_name_H-M   'P 1'
#
loop_
_entity.id
_entity.type
_entity.pdbx_description
1 polymer ?
#
loop_
_entity_poly.entity_id
_entity_poly.type
_entity_poly.pdbx_seq_one_letter_code
_entity_poly.pdbx_strand_id
1 'polypeptide(L)'
;MTLTGLPIELLHHVAWYCAPHDVLALTETCRLLRDTYDDILFRQMFEYNLPRISSRSIASEKALVTFITDQLSRIAQRPLQDQAHYHRAWWKHLAVAVYHLSFLRDGIRKQASQVSTVTSAMSADGLTGIAELSEKIESLKRTIGLLATSVVWGCLSLCDEEVMRGFDELCACTYSNKPEVETAEQLLSSSLGLETAFCSAICAIQNSRAYLPQPDPEGDLDQHVDLSGLDDYREQEGVRIDYAGNAMRRYLDTSWDDYTYGNILPSMALLLCAVAARVCRRGDPKEEDAPPLPKNIAFFSQARRQPSPDDTAPIVVTSGLVESIPLPTVTRVLRDKEGPSYSLPATCLWELWYKARTRALIDDIESSVWEGTYTYGLSGRLRNGRYRNDPLMRHIRFHKSCEQDHRIKIMALACKDGVGEFALEGSVDLETFGIMIQKRYTGRHGFQWRGAVTPLGISGCYLSNWNEDVPLGAFWLWRRDWKTGI
;
A
#
# COMPACT_ATOMS: atom_id res chain seq x y z
N MET A 1 -46.29 5.76 22.17
CA MET A 1 -45.91 4.68 21.24
C MET A 1 -44.42 4.43 21.42
N THR A 2 -43.99 3.21 21.71
CA THR A 2 -42.56 2.87 21.89
C THR A 2 -41.97 2.43 20.56
N LEU A 3 -40.67 2.68 20.34
CA LEU A 3 -39.96 2.26 19.12
C LEU A 3 -40.10 0.74 18.88
N THR A 4 -40.01 -0.05 19.94
CA THR A 4 -40.18 -1.51 19.94
C THR A 4 -41.59 -1.99 19.55
N GLY A 5 -42.58 -1.10 19.49
CA GLY A 5 -43.94 -1.41 19.04
C GLY A 5 -44.15 -1.20 17.53
N LEU A 6 -43.14 -0.78 16.79
CA LEU A 6 -43.21 -0.63 15.34
C LEU A 6 -43.03 -1.99 14.63
N PRO A 7 -43.70 -2.19 13.48
CA PRO A 7 -43.37 -3.26 12.54
C PRO A 7 -41.87 -3.30 12.19
N ILE A 8 -41.34 -4.51 11.97
CA ILE A 8 -39.93 -4.75 11.65
C ILE A 8 -39.49 -3.97 10.41
N GLU A 9 -40.37 -3.86 9.42
CA GLU A 9 -40.13 -3.14 8.17
C GLU A 9 -39.94 -1.64 8.44
N LEU A 10 -40.72 -1.07 9.37
CA LEU A 10 -40.56 0.32 9.77
C LEU A 10 -39.30 0.53 10.63
N LEU A 11 -38.92 -0.44 11.45
CA LEU A 11 -37.64 -0.41 12.18
C LEU A 11 -36.44 -0.43 11.22
N HIS A 12 -36.46 -1.30 10.21
CA HIS A 12 -35.45 -1.34 9.15
C HIS A 12 -35.42 -0.04 8.35
N HIS A 13 -36.59 0.50 8.01
CA HIS A 13 -36.69 1.76 7.31
C HIS A 13 -36.11 2.92 8.11
N VAL A 14 -36.40 3.01 9.42
CA VAL A 14 -35.78 4.01 10.31
C VAL A 14 -34.27 3.81 10.38
N ALA A 15 -33.80 2.58 10.57
CA ALA A 15 -32.37 2.29 10.64
C ALA A 15 -31.63 2.69 9.37
N TRP A 16 -32.25 2.57 8.19
CA TRP A 16 -31.66 2.98 6.91
C TRP A 16 -31.30 4.47 6.82
N TYR A 17 -31.99 5.33 7.58
CA TYR A 17 -31.70 6.76 7.66
C TYR A 17 -30.76 7.15 8.80
N CYS A 18 -30.35 6.18 9.62
CA CYS A 18 -29.40 6.41 10.70
C CYS A 18 -27.97 6.09 10.24
N ALA A 19 -26.98 6.71 10.87
CA ALA A 19 -25.60 6.32 10.64
C ALA A 19 -25.37 4.90 11.18
N PRO A 20 -24.51 4.07 10.56
CA PRO A 20 -24.32 2.68 10.99
C PRO A 20 -23.86 2.55 12.46
N HIS A 21 -23.14 3.53 13.00
CA HIS A 21 -22.74 3.54 14.41
C HIS A 21 -23.92 3.77 15.36
N ASP A 22 -24.90 4.59 14.97
CA ASP A 22 -26.14 4.78 15.73
C ASP A 22 -26.98 3.50 15.72
N VAL A 23 -27.10 2.86 14.55
CA VAL A 23 -27.81 1.58 14.42
C VAL A 23 -27.12 0.51 15.26
N LEU A 24 -25.78 0.48 15.26
CA LEU A 24 -25.01 -0.41 16.12
C LEU A 24 -25.30 -0.16 17.61
N ALA A 25 -25.27 1.09 18.06
CA ALA A 25 -25.60 1.46 19.44
C ALA A 25 -27.04 1.06 19.81
N LEU A 26 -28.00 1.23 18.89
CA LEU A 26 -29.38 0.76 19.08
C LEU A 26 -29.45 -0.76 19.30
N THR A 27 -28.59 -1.56 18.64
CA THR A 27 -28.53 -3.03 18.87
C THR A 27 -28.07 -3.41 20.29
N GLU A 28 -27.44 -2.48 21.00
CA GLU A 28 -26.97 -2.71 22.37
C GLU A 28 -28.04 -2.40 23.41
N THR A 29 -29.03 -1.57 23.07
CA THR A 29 -30.08 -1.11 24.00
C THR A 29 -31.05 -2.20 24.43
N CYS A 30 -31.47 -3.09 23.52
CA CYS A 30 -32.38 -4.19 23.85
C CYS A 30 -32.26 -5.38 22.88
N ARG A 31 -32.69 -6.57 23.33
CA ARG A 31 -32.62 -7.83 22.55
C ARG A 31 -33.47 -7.76 21.27
N LEU A 32 -34.66 -7.15 21.35
CA LEU A 32 -35.54 -7.01 20.18
C LEU A 32 -34.85 -6.27 19.03
N LEU A 33 -34.26 -5.09 19.29
CA LEU A 33 -33.54 -4.33 18.26
C LEU A 33 -32.27 -5.07 17.79
N ARG A 34 -31.59 -5.80 18.68
CA ARG A 34 -30.45 -6.64 18.33
C ARG A 34 -30.79 -7.76 17.36
N ASP A 35 -31.97 -8.36 17.52
CA ASP A 35 -32.45 -9.45 16.68
C ASP A 35 -33.13 -8.94 15.41
N THR A 36 -33.72 -7.74 15.47
CA THR A 36 -34.31 -7.05 14.31
C THR A 36 -33.24 -6.56 13.35
N TYR A 37 -32.17 -5.94 13.84
CA TYR A 37 -31.06 -5.44 13.02
C TYR A 37 -30.03 -6.54 12.78
N ASP A 38 -30.35 -7.37 11.79
CA ASP A 38 -29.59 -8.54 11.38
C ASP A 38 -28.38 -8.20 10.49
N ASP A 39 -27.67 -9.23 10.05
CA ASP A 39 -26.53 -9.11 9.15
C ASP A 39 -26.90 -8.60 7.76
N ILE A 40 -28.13 -8.83 7.30
CA ILE A 40 -28.62 -8.36 6.00
C ILE A 40 -28.68 -6.83 5.99
N LEU A 41 -29.25 -6.21 7.04
CA LEU A 41 -29.30 -4.75 7.16
C LEU A 41 -27.89 -4.13 7.12
N PHE A 42 -26.96 -4.64 7.94
CA PHE A 42 -25.60 -4.10 7.98
C PHE A 42 -24.82 -4.37 6.69
N ARG A 43 -25.07 -5.49 6.00
CA ARG A 43 -24.52 -5.75 4.67
C ARG A 43 -25.01 -4.73 3.64
N GLN A 44 -26.30 -4.39 3.66
CA GLN A 44 -26.86 -3.35 2.78
C GLN A 44 -26.30 -1.97 3.12
N MET A 45 -26.13 -1.65 4.41
CA MET A 45 -25.48 -0.40 4.84
C MET A 45 -24.01 -0.34 4.38
N PHE A 46 -23.27 -1.45 4.48
CA PHE A 46 -21.93 -1.54 3.94
C PHE A 46 -21.92 -1.25 2.44
N GLU A 47 -22.77 -1.93 1.66
CA GLU A 47 -22.85 -1.75 0.21
C GLU A 47 -23.23 -0.32 -0.18
N TYR A 48 -24.17 0.29 0.54
CA TYR A 48 -24.63 1.66 0.30
C TYR A 48 -23.56 2.72 0.61
N ASN A 49 -22.81 2.54 1.69
CA ASN A 49 -21.79 3.52 2.11
C ASN A 49 -20.43 3.29 1.42
N LEU A 50 -20.28 2.21 0.64
CA LEU A 50 -19.01 1.86 0.03
C LEU A 50 -18.62 2.89 -1.05
N PRO A 51 -17.42 3.49 -0.96
CA PRO A 51 -16.91 4.32 -2.05
C PRO A 51 -16.83 3.52 -3.34
N ARG A 52 -17.05 4.22 -4.46
CA ARG A 52 -17.03 3.59 -5.79
C ARG A 52 -15.74 2.80 -6.01
N ILE A 53 -15.89 1.53 -6.36
CA ILE A 53 -14.75 0.68 -6.67
C ILE A 53 -14.18 1.09 -8.03
N SER A 54 -12.86 1.29 -8.07
CA SER A 54 -12.12 1.71 -9.27
C SER A 54 -11.05 0.71 -9.70
N SER A 55 -10.81 -0.33 -8.90
CA SER A 55 -9.91 -1.44 -9.28
C SER A 55 -10.53 -2.31 -10.37
N ARG A 56 -9.71 -2.80 -11.31
CA ARG A 56 -10.12 -3.83 -12.29
C ARG A 56 -10.18 -5.23 -11.69
N SER A 57 -9.56 -5.44 -10.54
CA SER A 57 -9.53 -6.75 -9.88
C SER A 57 -10.89 -7.12 -9.25
N ILE A 58 -11.69 -6.11 -8.89
CA ILE A 58 -13.05 -6.24 -8.37
C ILE A 58 -14.03 -5.59 -9.34
N ALA A 59 -14.93 -6.37 -9.91
CA ALA A 59 -15.84 -5.88 -10.96
C ALA A 59 -16.91 -4.89 -10.47
N SER A 60 -17.33 -4.98 -9.21
CA SER A 60 -18.38 -4.14 -8.61
C SER A 60 -18.41 -4.22 -7.09
N GLU A 61 -19.11 -3.29 -6.46
CA GLU A 61 -19.43 -3.28 -5.03
C GLU A 61 -20.10 -4.60 -4.61
N LYS A 62 -21.06 -5.08 -5.40
CA LYS A 62 -21.73 -6.37 -5.19
C LYS A 62 -20.77 -7.56 -5.27
N ALA A 63 -19.77 -7.51 -6.16
CA ALA A 63 -18.74 -8.54 -6.25
C ALA A 63 -17.86 -8.55 -5.00
N LEU A 64 -17.48 -7.38 -4.46
CA LEU A 64 -16.75 -7.29 -3.18
C LEU A 64 -17.58 -7.87 -2.03
N VAL A 65 -18.85 -7.47 -1.92
CA VAL A 65 -19.76 -7.98 -0.88
C VAL A 65 -19.88 -9.50 -0.95
N THR A 66 -20.01 -10.05 -2.16
CA THR A 66 -20.07 -11.50 -2.39
C THR A 66 -18.75 -12.17 -1.97
N PHE A 67 -17.61 -11.58 -2.31
CA PHE A 67 -16.30 -12.08 -1.92
C PHE A 67 -16.08 -12.07 -0.40
N ILE A 68 -16.44 -10.99 0.29
CA ILE A 68 -16.41 -10.91 1.76
C ILE A 68 -17.32 -11.99 2.36
N THR A 69 -18.53 -12.16 1.83
CA THR A 69 -19.48 -13.18 2.31
C THR A 69 -18.89 -14.59 2.19
N ASP A 70 -18.27 -14.91 1.06
CA ASP A 70 -17.62 -16.21 0.83
C ASP A 70 -16.43 -16.41 1.77
N GLN A 71 -15.59 -15.39 1.96
CA GLN A 71 -14.48 -15.43 2.92
C GLN A 71 -14.95 -15.69 4.36
N LEU A 72 -15.96 -14.97 4.83
CA LEU A 72 -16.54 -15.16 6.16
C LEU A 72 -17.15 -16.56 6.33
N SER A 73 -17.69 -17.13 5.25
CA SER A 73 -18.22 -18.50 5.24
C SER A 73 -17.12 -19.56 5.34
N ARG A 74 -15.94 -19.32 4.75
CA ARG A 74 -14.79 -20.23 4.80
C ARG A 74 -14.09 -20.25 6.16
N ILE A 75 -13.98 -19.10 6.82
CA ILE A 75 -13.37 -18.96 8.16
C ILE A 75 -14.20 -19.73 9.21
N ALA A 76 -15.48 -19.94 8.93
CA ALA A 76 -16.44 -20.53 9.83
C ALA A 76 -16.35 -22.07 9.97
N GLN A 77 -15.16 -22.67 10.06
CA GLN A 77 -15.02 -24.09 10.50
C GLN A 77 -15.37 -24.31 12.00
N ARG A 78 -16.04 -23.34 12.64
CA ARG A 78 -16.49 -23.32 14.03
C ARG A 78 -17.91 -23.92 14.16
N PRO A 79 -18.38 -24.32 15.36
CA PRO A 79 -19.74 -24.80 15.58
C PRO A 79 -20.80 -23.84 15.02
N LEU A 80 -21.86 -24.38 14.39
CA LEU A 80 -22.90 -23.63 13.66
C LEU A 80 -23.50 -22.43 14.44
N GLN A 81 -23.68 -22.56 15.75
CA GLN A 81 -24.24 -21.47 16.58
C GLN A 81 -23.30 -20.26 16.71
N ASP A 82 -21.98 -20.45 16.61
CA ASP A 82 -21.01 -19.36 16.68
C ASP A 82 -20.89 -18.61 15.34
N GLN A 83 -21.27 -19.25 14.23
CA GLN A 83 -21.10 -18.70 12.89
C GLN A 83 -22.02 -17.52 12.62
N ALA A 84 -23.31 -17.64 12.93
CA ALA A 84 -24.28 -16.57 12.68
C ALA A 84 -23.97 -15.31 13.52
N HIS A 85 -23.58 -15.50 14.78
CA HIS A 85 -23.14 -14.40 15.63
C HIS A 85 -21.87 -13.73 15.09
N TYR A 86 -20.93 -14.54 14.60
CA TYR A 86 -19.69 -14.04 13.99
C TYR A 86 -19.96 -13.22 12.73
N HIS A 87 -20.76 -13.74 11.79
CA HIS A 87 -21.12 -13.04 10.55
C HIS A 87 -21.83 -11.72 10.84
N ARG A 88 -22.79 -11.73 11.78
CA ARG A 88 -23.49 -10.52 12.21
C ARG A 88 -22.54 -9.49 12.81
N ALA A 89 -21.61 -9.91 13.67
CA ALA A 89 -20.59 -9.01 14.20
C ALA A 89 -19.74 -8.42 13.07
N TRP A 90 -19.29 -9.23 12.11
CA TRP A 90 -18.50 -8.76 10.98
C TRP A 90 -19.18 -7.67 10.16
N TRP A 91 -20.40 -7.90 9.71
CA TRP A 91 -21.13 -6.92 8.89
C TRP A 91 -21.41 -5.62 9.63
N LYS A 92 -21.74 -5.69 10.93
CA LYS A 92 -21.88 -4.51 11.79
C LYS A 92 -20.66 -3.60 11.72
N HIS A 93 -19.50 -4.17 11.99
CA HIS A 93 -18.26 -3.41 12.03
C HIS A 93 -17.80 -2.94 10.65
N LEU A 94 -18.00 -3.75 9.61
CA LEU A 94 -17.68 -3.36 8.24
C LEU A 94 -18.55 -2.17 7.80
N ALA A 95 -19.84 -2.17 8.12
CA ALA A 95 -20.73 -1.05 7.80
C ALA A 95 -20.27 0.25 8.47
N VAL A 96 -19.89 0.19 9.76
CA VAL A 96 -19.34 1.35 10.48
C VAL A 96 -18.00 1.79 9.87
N ALA A 97 -17.10 0.84 9.59
CA ALA A 97 -15.80 1.13 8.97
C ALA A 97 -15.97 1.84 7.62
N VAL A 98 -16.87 1.35 6.77
CA VAL A 98 -17.14 1.93 5.46
C VAL A 98 -17.79 3.31 5.57
N TYR A 99 -18.70 3.52 6.53
CA TYR A 99 -19.25 4.83 6.81
C TYR A 99 -18.15 5.86 7.17
N HIS A 100 -17.11 5.43 7.89
CA HIS A 100 -15.98 6.31 8.17
C HIS A 100 -15.09 6.64 6.96
N LEU A 101 -15.22 5.91 5.84
CA LEU A 101 -14.44 6.19 4.62
C LEU A 101 -14.70 7.58 4.06
N SER A 102 -15.93 8.10 4.19
CA SER A 102 -16.27 9.47 3.74
C SER A 102 -15.54 10.55 4.54
N PHE A 103 -15.07 10.24 5.74
CA PHE A 103 -14.37 11.17 6.63
C PHE A 103 -12.85 10.92 6.67
N LEU A 104 -12.34 9.94 5.91
CA LEU A 104 -10.92 9.56 5.98
C LEU A 104 -9.99 10.71 5.62
N ARG A 105 -10.32 11.50 4.59
CA ARG A 105 -9.45 12.61 4.14
C ARG A 105 -9.23 13.63 5.25
N ASP A 106 -10.33 14.08 5.85
CA ASP A 106 -10.29 14.99 6.99
C ASP A 106 -9.63 14.35 8.21
N GLY A 107 -9.88 13.07 8.44
CA GLY A 107 -9.27 12.29 9.51
C GLY A 107 -7.74 12.27 9.41
N ILE A 108 -7.20 11.87 8.26
CA ILE A 108 -5.76 11.80 7.99
C ILE A 108 -5.13 13.18 8.12
N ARG A 109 -5.70 14.20 7.48
CA ARG A 109 -5.19 15.58 7.54
C ARG A 109 -5.13 16.11 8.97
N LYS A 110 -6.23 15.95 9.72
CA LYS A 110 -6.32 16.41 11.11
C LYS A 110 -5.34 15.66 12.00
N GLN A 111 -5.25 14.34 11.86
CA GLN A 111 -4.35 13.52 12.68
C GLN A 111 -2.88 13.75 12.33
N ALA A 112 -2.54 13.93 11.05
CA ALA A 112 -1.19 14.27 10.60
C ALA A 112 -0.71 15.60 11.21
N SER A 113 -1.55 16.64 11.14
CA SER A 113 -1.26 17.93 11.75
C SER A 113 -1.09 17.85 13.28
N GLN A 114 -1.91 17.04 13.96
CA GLN A 114 -1.78 16.79 15.40
C GLN A 114 -0.47 16.08 15.74
N VAL A 115 -0.12 15.01 15.03
CA VAL A 115 1.14 14.29 15.23
C VAL A 115 2.33 15.21 14.97
N SER A 116 2.28 16.04 13.93
CA SER A 116 3.32 17.02 13.62
C SER A 116 3.50 18.07 14.71
N THR A 117 2.39 18.57 15.26
CA THR A 117 2.39 19.53 16.37
C THR A 117 3.00 18.91 17.63
N VAL A 118 2.58 17.70 18.00
CA VAL A 118 3.10 17.01 19.20
C VAL A 118 4.58 16.68 19.01
N THR A 119 4.98 16.17 17.84
CA THR A 119 6.39 15.87 17.54
C THR A 119 7.26 17.12 17.62
N SER A 120 6.74 18.27 17.17
CA SER A 120 7.47 19.55 17.26
C SER A 120 7.55 20.08 18.69
N ALA A 121 6.57 19.80 19.55
CA ALA A 121 6.56 20.20 20.96
C ALA A 121 7.43 19.27 21.84
N MET A 122 7.61 18.01 21.45
CA MET A 122 8.41 17.03 22.19
C MET A 122 9.89 17.42 22.32
N SER A 123 10.43 18.28 21.44
CA SER A 123 11.78 18.82 21.61
C SER A 123 11.92 19.78 22.81
N ALA A 124 10.82 20.13 23.50
CA ALA A 124 10.81 21.03 24.66
C ALA A 124 10.52 20.34 26.00
N ASP A 125 9.55 19.41 26.09
CA ASP A 125 9.04 18.85 27.37
C ASP A 125 8.82 17.31 27.31
N GLY A 126 9.90 16.56 27.14
CA GLY A 126 9.94 15.20 26.57
C GLY A 126 9.05 14.07 27.14
N LEU A 127 8.47 14.13 28.35
CA LEU A 127 7.69 13.01 28.92
C LEU A 127 6.17 13.12 28.69
N THR A 128 5.59 14.31 28.84
CA THR A 128 4.13 14.53 28.68
C THR A 128 3.72 14.34 27.22
N GLY A 129 4.60 14.70 26.27
CA GLY A 129 4.36 14.53 24.85
C GLY A 129 4.24 13.07 24.40
N ILE A 130 4.88 12.11 25.09
CA ILE A 130 4.84 10.69 24.69
C ILE A 130 3.45 10.09 24.88
N ALA A 131 2.80 10.36 26.02
CA ALA A 131 1.47 9.83 26.31
C ALA A 131 0.41 10.42 25.35
N GLU A 132 0.48 11.75 25.13
CA GLU A 132 -0.39 12.42 24.16
C GLU A 132 -0.16 11.89 22.74
N LEU A 133 1.10 11.75 22.33
CA LEU A 133 1.46 11.19 21.04
C LEU A 133 0.91 9.76 20.87
N SER A 134 1.04 8.91 21.89
CA SER A 134 0.53 7.53 21.86
C SER A 134 -0.98 7.48 21.60
N GLU A 135 -1.76 8.34 22.25
CA GLU A 135 -3.21 8.43 22.01
C GLU A 135 -3.53 8.85 20.56
N LYS A 136 -2.81 9.87 20.04
CA LYS A 136 -3.00 10.34 18.66
C LYS A 136 -2.58 9.31 17.63
N ILE A 137 -1.48 8.58 17.88
CA ILE A 137 -1.01 7.47 17.04
C ILE A 137 -2.07 6.37 16.97
N GLU A 138 -2.72 6.00 18.07
CA GLU A 138 -3.77 4.97 18.04
C GLU A 138 -4.99 5.38 17.20
N SER A 139 -5.34 6.67 17.21
CA SER A 139 -6.39 7.19 16.33
C SER A 139 -5.96 7.13 14.86
N LEU A 140 -4.72 7.54 14.58
CA LEU A 140 -4.13 7.53 13.24
C LEU A 140 -3.99 6.10 12.68
N LYS A 141 -3.59 5.13 13.50
CA LYS A 141 -3.55 3.69 13.16
C LYS A 141 -4.84 3.18 12.59
N ARG A 142 -5.96 3.53 13.21
CA ARG A 142 -7.28 3.09 12.74
C ARG A 142 -7.60 3.69 11.39
N THR A 143 -7.35 4.99 11.22
CA THR A 143 -7.58 5.71 9.96
C THR A 143 -6.72 5.15 8.83
N ILE A 144 -5.42 4.96 9.06
CA ILE A 144 -4.49 4.43 8.05
C ILE A 144 -4.79 2.95 7.74
N GLY A 145 -5.06 2.13 8.75
CA GLY A 145 -5.44 0.73 8.53
C GLY A 145 -6.75 0.58 7.75
N LEU A 146 -7.71 1.48 8.00
CA LEU A 146 -8.95 1.56 7.23
C LEU A 146 -8.71 1.99 5.80
N LEU A 147 -7.88 3.01 5.57
CA LEU A 147 -7.49 3.41 4.22
C LEU A 147 -6.79 2.27 3.48
N ALA A 148 -5.79 1.63 4.09
CA ALA A 148 -5.03 0.54 3.49
C ALA A 148 -5.95 -0.62 3.08
N THR A 149 -6.86 -0.99 3.98
CA THR A 149 -7.91 -1.99 3.71
C THR A 149 -8.81 -1.59 2.54
N SER A 150 -9.27 -0.34 2.50
CA SER A 150 -10.11 0.16 1.41
C SER A 150 -9.39 0.21 0.05
N VAL A 151 -8.09 0.47 0.04
CA VAL A 151 -7.26 0.41 -1.18
C VAL A 151 -7.24 -1.00 -1.73
N VAL A 152 -7.07 -2.00 -0.86
CA VAL A 152 -7.14 -3.40 -1.25
C VAL A 152 -8.53 -3.72 -1.78
N TRP A 153 -9.61 -3.25 -1.15
CA TRP A 153 -10.99 -3.33 -1.67
C TRP A 153 -11.24 -2.57 -2.99
N GLY A 154 -10.23 -1.88 -3.52
CA GLY A 154 -10.31 -1.18 -4.81
C GLY A 154 -10.90 0.23 -4.74
N CYS A 155 -11.06 0.80 -3.54
CA CYS A 155 -11.53 2.16 -3.31
C CYS A 155 -10.42 3.21 -3.54
N LEU A 156 -9.74 3.16 -4.69
CA LEU A 156 -8.55 3.97 -4.97
C LEU A 156 -8.82 5.48 -5.07
N SER A 157 -10.08 5.90 -5.20
CA SER A 157 -10.49 7.32 -5.16
C SER A 157 -10.23 7.99 -3.81
N LEU A 158 -9.96 7.20 -2.77
CA LEU A 158 -9.55 7.68 -1.46
C LEU A 158 -8.06 8.09 -1.42
N CYS A 159 -7.25 7.64 -2.39
CA CYS A 159 -5.82 7.94 -2.48
C CYS A 159 -5.53 9.15 -3.39
N ASP A 160 -6.09 10.30 -3.03
CA ASP A 160 -5.90 11.55 -3.75
C ASP A 160 -4.71 12.38 -3.23
N GLU A 161 -4.53 13.57 -3.80
CA GLU A 161 -3.45 14.49 -3.45
C GLU A 161 -3.53 14.99 -2.00
N GLU A 162 -4.73 15.16 -1.44
CA GLU A 162 -4.90 15.60 -0.05
C GLU A 162 -4.41 14.53 0.93
N VAL A 163 -4.80 13.27 0.68
CA VAL A 163 -4.31 12.13 1.47
C VAL A 163 -2.80 11.95 1.29
N MET A 164 -2.29 12.12 0.07
CA MET A 164 -0.85 12.10 -0.20
C MET A 164 -0.10 13.17 0.62
N ARG A 165 -0.63 14.39 0.70
CA ARG A 165 -0.04 15.47 1.51
C ARG A 165 -0.02 15.13 3.00
N GLY A 166 -1.10 14.55 3.52
CA GLY A 166 -1.15 14.06 4.90
C GLY A 166 -0.10 12.98 5.17
N PHE A 167 0.13 12.08 4.21
CA PHE A 167 1.22 11.10 4.31
C PHE A 167 2.61 11.72 4.23
N ASP A 168 2.82 12.71 3.36
CA ASP A 168 4.10 13.44 3.29
C ASP A 168 4.42 14.12 4.64
N GLU A 169 3.43 14.74 5.27
CA GLU A 169 3.56 15.32 6.63
C GLU A 169 3.89 14.27 7.69
N LEU A 170 3.14 13.15 7.72
CA LEU A 170 3.38 12.06 8.68
C LEU A 170 4.77 11.45 8.51
N CYS A 171 5.18 11.27 7.27
CA CYS A 171 6.47 10.72 6.95
C CYS A 171 7.61 11.67 7.33
N ALA A 172 7.43 12.97 7.15
CA ALA A 172 8.38 13.97 7.62
C ALA A 172 8.59 13.91 9.14
N CYS A 173 7.52 13.67 9.89
CA CYS A 173 7.60 13.48 11.34
C CYS A 173 8.26 12.15 11.70
N THR A 174 7.95 11.08 10.97
CA THR A 174 8.46 9.72 11.25
C THR A 174 9.94 9.58 10.95
N TYR A 175 10.44 10.18 9.86
CA TYR A 175 11.81 10.00 9.36
C TYR A 175 12.68 11.24 9.53
N SER A 176 12.44 12.00 10.60
CA SER A 176 13.28 13.13 10.95
C SER A 176 14.69 12.66 11.37
N ASN A 177 15.72 13.41 11.01
CA ASN A 177 17.11 13.16 11.44
C ASN A 177 17.38 13.65 12.88
N LYS A 178 16.33 14.05 13.63
CA LYS A 178 16.47 14.55 14.99
C LYS A 178 16.51 13.37 15.98
N PRO A 179 17.59 13.20 16.76
CA PRO A 179 17.71 12.09 17.73
C PRO A 179 16.63 12.13 18.82
N GLU A 180 16.09 13.30 19.13
CA GLU A 180 14.98 13.50 20.09
C GLU A 180 13.67 12.82 19.65
N VAL A 181 13.55 12.45 18.37
CA VAL A 181 12.34 11.87 17.76
C VAL A 181 12.44 10.34 17.69
N GLU A 182 13.54 9.72 18.11
CA GLU A 182 13.76 8.27 17.99
C GLU A 182 12.68 7.44 18.71
N THR A 183 12.15 7.93 19.85
CA THR A 183 11.03 7.26 20.55
C THR A 183 9.71 7.40 19.78
N ALA A 184 9.43 8.57 19.22
CA ALA A 184 8.24 8.79 18.39
C ALA A 184 8.31 7.96 17.11
N GLU A 185 9.49 7.85 16.53
CA GLU A 185 9.74 7.00 15.37
C GLU A 185 9.58 5.51 15.69
N GLN A 186 10.11 5.00 16.80
CA GLN A 186 9.87 3.61 17.20
C GLN A 186 8.37 3.34 17.38
N LEU A 187 7.64 4.29 17.97
CA LEU A 187 6.18 4.21 18.13
C LEU A 187 5.40 4.31 16.82
N LEU A 188 5.93 4.98 15.80
CA LEU A 188 5.30 5.11 14.48
C LEU A 188 5.67 3.92 13.58
N SER A 189 6.95 3.59 13.48
CA SER A 189 7.49 2.52 12.61
C SER A 189 7.00 1.12 12.97
N SER A 190 6.98 0.76 14.26
CA SER A 190 6.53 -0.56 14.76
C SER A 190 5.04 -0.86 14.54
N SER A 191 4.30 0.16 14.12
CA SER A 191 2.91 0.33 14.54
C SER A 191 2.02 0.82 13.39
N LEU A 192 2.61 1.55 12.45
CA LEU A 192 1.97 2.14 11.27
C LEU A 192 2.74 1.85 9.98
N GLY A 193 3.97 1.33 10.07
CA GLY A 193 4.94 1.39 8.98
C GLY A 193 4.46 0.72 7.69
N LEU A 194 3.85 -0.47 7.79
CA LEU A 194 3.48 -1.26 6.62
C LEU A 194 2.26 -0.69 5.88
N GLU A 195 1.18 -0.38 6.59
CA GLU A 195 -0.04 0.21 6.06
C GLU A 195 0.21 1.62 5.50
N THR A 196 0.94 2.45 6.25
CA THR A 196 1.29 3.81 5.84
C THR A 196 2.09 3.76 4.57
N ALA A 197 3.14 2.93 4.53
CA ALA A 197 3.96 2.80 3.35
C ALA A 197 3.16 2.27 2.14
N PHE A 198 2.38 1.20 2.32
CA PHE A 198 1.54 0.71 1.24
C PHE A 198 0.61 1.80 0.66
N CYS A 199 -0.07 2.56 1.52
CA CYS A 199 -0.91 3.68 1.10
C CYS A 199 -0.12 4.80 0.42
N SER A 200 1.01 5.21 0.98
CA SER A 200 1.88 6.25 0.40
C SER A 200 2.37 5.87 -1.00
N ALA A 201 2.79 4.62 -1.20
CA ALA A 201 3.18 4.12 -2.52
C ALA A 201 2.01 4.18 -3.51
N ILE A 202 0.81 3.75 -3.10
CA ILE A 202 -0.38 3.80 -3.95
C ILE A 202 -0.75 5.25 -4.30
N CYS A 203 -0.77 6.15 -3.33
CA CYS A 203 -1.00 7.57 -3.55
C CYS A 203 0.02 8.16 -4.54
N ALA A 204 1.30 7.84 -4.37
CA ALA A 204 2.35 8.31 -5.26
C ALA A 204 2.16 7.82 -6.70
N ILE A 205 1.82 6.54 -6.89
CA ILE A 205 1.58 5.98 -8.22
C ILE A 205 0.31 6.58 -8.84
N GLN A 206 -0.77 6.72 -8.06
CA GLN A 206 -2.06 7.25 -8.51
C GLN A 206 -1.94 8.71 -8.97
N ASN A 207 -1.25 9.55 -8.19
CA ASN A 207 -1.15 10.99 -8.45
C ASN A 207 -0.01 11.37 -9.41
N SER A 208 0.84 10.41 -9.80
CA SER A 208 1.95 10.59 -10.74
C SER A 208 1.56 11.26 -12.07
N ARG A 209 0.35 10.98 -12.57
CA ARG A 209 -0.12 11.43 -13.89
C ARG A 209 -0.82 12.79 -13.86
N ALA A 210 -1.21 13.27 -12.69
CA ALA A 210 -1.92 14.55 -12.55
C ALA A 210 -0.99 15.77 -12.71
N TYR A 211 0.32 15.56 -12.61
CA TYR A 211 1.35 16.61 -12.64
C TYR A 211 1.92 16.92 -14.03
N LEU A 212 1.32 16.41 -15.11
CA LEU A 212 1.71 16.87 -16.44
C LEU A 212 1.23 18.32 -16.59
N PRO A 213 2.14 19.32 -16.70
CA PRO A 213 1.72 20.68 -16.99
C PRO A 213 0.92 20.64 -18.28
N GLN A 214 -0.34 21.10 -18.22
CA GLN A 214 -1.12 21.22 -19.44
C GLN A 214 -0.34 22.14 -20.39
N PRO A 215 -0.09 21.71 -21.64
CA PRO A 215 0.55 22.58 -22.61
C PRO A 215 -0.32 23.83 -22.71
N ASP A 216 0.26 24.98 -22.38
CA ASP A 216 -0.43 26.27 -22.40
C ASP A 216 -1.06 26.44 -23.78
N PRO A 217 -2.40 26.41 -23.92
CA PRO A 217 -3.04 26.25 -25.23
C PRO A 217 -2.88 27.49 -26.14
N GLU A 218 -2.32 28.59 -25.64
CA GLU A 218 -2.19 29.87 -26.34
C GLU A 218 -0.78 30.49 -26.26
N GLY A 219 0.26 29.73 -25.87
CA GLY A 219 1.63 30.24 -25.80
C GLY A 219 2.29 30.35 -27.17
N ASP A 220 2.31 31.55 -27.76
CA ASP A 220 3.08 31.92 -28.96
C ASP A 220 4.50 31.32 -28.92
N LEU A 221 4.81 30.49 -29.92
CA LEU A 221 6.03 29.69 -30.07
C LEU A 221 7.34 30.49 -30.24
N ASP A 222 7.33 31.82 -30.08
CA ASP A 222 8.46 32.69 -30.42
C ASP A 222 9.04 33.50 -29.25
N GLN A 223 8.58 33.29 -28.00
CA GLN A 223 9.28 33.89 -26.86
C GLN A 223 10.36 32.94 -26.35
N HIS A 224 11.62 33.29 -26.62
CA HIS A 224 12.78 32.81 -25.88
C HIS A 224 12.55 33.03 -24.37
N VAL A 225 12.02 32.02 -23.69
CA VAL A 225 11.87 32.03 -22.23
C VAL A 225 13.27 32.05 -21.64
N ASP A 226 13.62 33.18 -21.04
CA ASP A 226 14.84 33.33 -20.26
C ASP A 226 14.78 32.36 -19.07
N LEU A 227 15.49 31.24 -19.20
CA LEU A 227 15.53 30.16 -18.20
C LEU A 227 16.21 30.57 -16.89
N SER A 228 16.68 31.82 -16.76
CA SER A 228 17.28 32.35 -15.54
C SER A 228 16.29 32.59 -14.39
N GLY A 229 14.98 32.67 -14.67
CA GLY A 229 13.92 32.79 -13.64
C GLY A 229 13.35 31.46 -13.11
N LEU A 230 13.80 30.31 -13.65
CA LEU A 230 13.31 28.98 -13.26
C LEU A 230 13.97 28.46 -11.96
N ASP A 231 15.05 29.11 -11.51
CA ASP A 231 15.70 28.78 -10.23
C ASP A 231 14.89 29.32 -9.02
N ASP A 232 14.18 30.44 -9.15
CA ASP A 232 13.32 30.98 -8.08
C ASP A 232 12.02 30.16 -7.88
N TYR A 233 11.44 29.62 -8.95
CA TYR A 233 10.29 28.69 -8.84
C TYR A 233 10.69 27.36 -8.18
N ARG A 234 11.95 26.95 -8.33
CA ARG A 234 12.50 25.75 -7.68
C ARG A 234 12.76 25.93 -6.19
N GLU A 235 13.03 27.15 -5.71
CA GLU A 235 13.18 27.39 -4.27
C GLU A 235 11.84 27.33 -3.52
N GLN A 236 10.71 27.70 -4.14
CA GLN A 236 9.38 27.47 -3.56
C GLN A 236 8.96 25.98 -3.59
N GLU A 237 9.38 25.20 -4.60
CA GLU A 237 9.33 23.73 -4.53
C GLU A 237 10.37 23.13 -3.57
N GLY A 238 11.38 23.90 -3.15
CA GLY A 238 12.49 23.48 -2.28
C GLY A 238 12.10 23.14 -0.84
N VAL A 239 10.87 23.47 -0.42
CA VAL A 239 10.29 23.05 0.86
C VAL A 239 9.36 21.83 0.69
N ARG A 240 9.35 21.17 -0.48
CA ARG A 240 8.83 19.80 -0.56
C ARG A 240 9.86 18.89 0.07
N ILE A 241 9.59 18.49 1.30
CA ILE A 241 10.35 17.53 2.10
C ILE A 241 10.77 16.37 1.19
N ASP A 242 12.08 16.14 1.04
CA ASP A 242 12.63 15.00 0.28
C ASP A 242 12.41 13.71 1.08
N TYR A 243 11.15 13.31 1.21
CA TYR A 243 10.72 12.08 1.85
C TYR A 243 11.46 10.88 1.26
N ALA A 244 11.65 10.85 -0.07
CA ALA A 244 12.35 9.79 -0.75
C ALA A 244 13.82 9.70 -0.28
N GLY A 245 14.49 10.85 -0.08
CA GLY A 245 15.83 10.93 0.49
C GLY A 245 15.90 10.44 1.94
N ASN A 246 15.00 10.90 2.81
CA ASN A 246 15.02 10.54 4.24
C ASN A 246 14.63 9.09 4.51
N ALA A 247 13.56 8.59 3.88
CA ALA A 247 13.14 7.20 4.01
C ALA A 247 14.20 6.23 3.46
N MET A 248 14.83 6.60 2.33
CA MET A 248 15.96 5.85 1.79
C MET A 248 17.16 5.89 2.74
N ARG A 249 17.54 7.06 3.27
CA ARG A 249 18.66 7.16 4.22
C ARG A 249 18.44 6.25 5.43
N ARG A 250 17.24 6.28 6.00
CA ARG A 250 16.85 5.41 7.12
C ARG A 250 16.90 3.92 6.78
N TYR A 251 16.41 3.54 5.59
CA TYR A 251 16.53 2.16 5.11
C TYR A 251 17.99 1.67 5.07
N LEU A 252 18.93 2.57 4.78
CA LEU A 252 20.36 2.25 4.71
C LEU A 252 21.01 2.27 6.09
N ASP A 253 20.55 3.17 6.96
CA ASP A 253 21.05 3.28 8.33
C ASP A 253 20.53 2.15 9.22
N THR A 254 19.38 1.52 8.91
CA THR A 254 18.98 0.25 9.54
C THR A 254 19.98 -0.82 9.15
N SER A 255 20.80 -1.26 10.11
CA SER A 255 21.83 -2.28 9.87
C SER A 255 21.18 -3.55 9.33
N TRP A 256 21.70 -4.01 8.20
CA TRP A 256 21.34 -5.25 7.54
C TRP A 256 22.07 -6.44 8.18
N ASP A 257 22.31 -6.37 9.48
CA ASP A 257 22.91 -7.49 10.18
C ASP A 257 21.95 -8.66 10.13
N ASP A 258 22.48 -9.84 9.82
CA ASP A 258 21.72 -11.06 9.57
C ASP A 258 20.87 -11.56 10.78
N TYR A 259 20.82 -10.80 11.87
CA TYR A 259 20.11 -11.10 13.10
C TYR A 259 18.98 -10.10 13.43
N THR A 260 18.86 -8.98 12.72
CA THR A 260 17.85 -7.93 12.96
C THR A 260 16.66 -8.02 11.99
N TYR A 261 16.39 -9.21 11.46
CA TYR A 261 15.39 -9.50 10.42
C TYR A 261 13.92 -9.24 10.81
N GLY A 262 13.61 -9.04 12.09
CA GLY A 262 12.23 -8.90 12.59
C GLY A 262 11.44 -7.69 12.05
N ASN A 263 12.12 -6.64 11.58
CA ASN A 263 11.49 -5.36 11.17
C ASN A 263 11.68 -4.99 9.69
N ILE A 264 12.04 -5.95 8.83
CA ILE A 264 12.33 -5.68 7.41
C ILE A 264 11.10 -5.15 6.67
N LEU A 265 9.93 -5.74 6.86
CA LEU A 265 8.71 -5.42 6.09
C LEU A 265 8.34 -3.93 6.08
N PRO A 266 8.27 -3.22 7.24
CA PRO A 266 8.09 -1.76 7.26
C PRO A 266 9.16 -0.99 6.47
N SER A 267 10.44 -1.28 6.69
CA SER A 267 11.55 -0.61 6.00
C SER A 267 11.49 -0.83 4.48
N MET A 268 11.13 -2.02 4.03
CA MET A 268 10.99 -2.35 2.60
C MET A 268 9.81 -1.63 1.96
N ALA A 269 8.68 -1.57 2.66
CA ALA A 269 7.51 -0.86 2.16
C ALA A 269 7.81 0.65 2.04
N LEU A 270 8.55 1.23 2.98
CA LEU A 270 8.96 2.64 2.92
C LEU A 270 9.90 2.92 1.76
N LEU A 271 10.82 2.00 1.49
CA LEU A 271 11.67 2.08 0.31
C LEU A 271 10.83 2.06 -0.97
N LEU A 272 9.86 1.15 -1.07
CA LEU A 272 8.93 1.13 -2.20
C LEU A 272 8.23 2.49 -2.37
N CYS A 273 7.79 3.14 -1.30
CA CYS A 273 7.20 4.49 -1.39
C CYS A 273 8.18 5.51 -1.96
N ALA A 274 9.41 5.52 -1.44
CA ALA A 274 10.45 6.44 -1.87
C ALA A 274 10.75 6.24 -3.36
N VAL A 275 10.86 4.99 -3.81
CA VAL A 275 11.07 4.67 -5.22
C VAL A 275 9.86 5.07 -6.06
N ALA A 276 8.65 4.67 -5.65
CA ALA A 276 7.42 5.00 -6.34
C ALA A 276 7.27 6.52 -6.51
N ALA A 277 7.41 7.30 -5.43
CA ALA A 277 7.34 8.76 -5.45
C ALA A 277 8.40 9.37 -6.38
N ARG A 278 9.65 8.88 -6.34
CA ARG A 278 10.73 9.41 -7.17
C ARG A 278 10.56 9.08 -8.66
N VAL A 279 10.07 7.89 -8.97
CA VAL A 279 9.75 7.45 -10.34
C VAL A 279 8.56 8.22 -10.89
N CYS A 280 7.55 8.46 -10.04
CA CYS A 280 6.28 9.07 -10.41
C CYS A 280 6.31 10.60 -10.53
N ARG A 281 7.12 11.30 -9.73
CA ARG A 281 7.18 12.78 -9.73
C ARG A 281 7.99 13.37 -10.89
N ARG A 282 8.69 12.56 -11.68
CA ARG A 282 9.48 13.08 -12.82
C ARG A 282 8.57 13.15 -14.03
N GLY A 283 8.23 14.38 -14.41
CA GLY A 283 7.45 14.68 -15.61
C GLY A 283 8.07 14.07 -16.85
N ASP A 284 7.22 13.43 -17.64
CA ASP A 284 7.46 12.94 -18.99
C ASP A 284 8.18 11.59 -19.18
N PRO A 285 7.83 10.51 -18.44
CA PRO A 285 8.02 9.20 -19.02
C PRO A 285 7.09 9.13 -20.24
N LYS A 286 7.63 8.75 -21.40
CA LYS A 286 6.80 8.24 -22.50
C LYS A 286 5.81 7.26 -21.89
N GLU A 287 4.55 7.27 -22.33
CA GLU A 287 3.50 6.44 -21.74
C GLU A 287 3.91 4.96 -21.58
N GLU A 288 4.75 4.47 -22.50
CA GLU A 288 5.38 3.14 -22.48
C GLU A 288 6.23 2.85 -21.23
N ASP A 289 6.87 3.86 -20.65
CA ASP A 289 7.78 3.76 -19.51
C ASP A 289 7.12 4.09 -18.18
N ALA A 290 5.87 4.56 -18.20
CA ALA A 290 5.12 4.88 -16.99
C ALA A 290 4.88 3.63 -16.12
N PRO A 291 4.90 3.73 -14.79
CA PRO A 291 4.57 2.61 -13.92
C PRO A 291 3.11 2.17 -14.11
N PRO A 292 2.77 0.92 -13.70
CA PRO A 292 1.40 0.42 -13.78
C PRO A 292 0.48 1.27 -12.90
N LEU A 293 -0.74 1.52 -13.37
CA LEU A 293 -1.75 2.22 -12.56
C LEU A 293 -2.21 1.31 -11.42
N PRO A 294 -2.49 1.84 -10.21
CA PRO A 294 -2.94 1.02 -9.07
C PRO A 294 -4.20 0.21 -9.38
N LYS A 295 -5.11 0.77 -10.20
CA LYS A 295 -6.34 0.09 -10.63
C LYS A 295 -6.11 -1.20 -11.42
N ASN A 296 -4.92 -1.39 -12.00
CA ASN A 296 -4.57 -2.58 -12.77
C ASN A 296 -3.80 -3.62 -11.93
N ILE A 297 -3.35 -3.25 -10.73
CA ILE A 297 -2.65 -4.18 -9.84
C ILE A 297 -3.70 -5.11 -9.22
N ALA A 298 -3.53 -6.41 -9.41
CA ALA A 298 -4.39 -7.40 -8.78
C ALA A 298 -4.01 -7.56 -7.30
N PHE A 299 -4.82 -7.03 -6.38
CA PHE A 299 -4.65 -7.27 -4.94
C PHE A 299 -5.22 -8.60 -4.48
N PHE A 300 -6.04 -9.23 -5.32
CA PHE A 300 -6.64 -10.54 -5.10
C PHE A 300 -6.13 -11.52 -6.12
N SER A 301 -5.95 -12.77 -5.68
CA SER A 301 -6.00 -13.88 -6.61
C SER A 301 -7.40 -13.90 -7.19
N GLN A 302 -7.62 -13.32 -8.37
CA GLN A 302 -8.72 -13.78 -9.19
C GLN A 302 -8.46 -15.27 -9.36
N ALA A 303 -9.34 -16.12 -8.82
CA ALA A 303 -9.37 -17.52 -9.22
C ALA A 303 -9.24 -17.48 -10.75
N ARG A 304 -8.15 -18.06 -11.28
CA ARG A 304 -7.75 -17.94 -12.70
C ARG A 304 -9.02 -17.83 -13.52
N ARG A 305 -9.19 -16.75 -14.31
CA ARG A 305 -10.30 -16.61 -15.26
C ARG A 305 -10.58 -18.00 -15.79
N GLN A 306 -11.80 -18.52 -15.58
CA GLN A 306 -12.17 -19.78 -16.22
C GLN A 306 -11.81 -19.58 -17.71
N PRO A 307 -10.96 -20.45 -18.28
CA PRO A 307 -10.50 -20.27 -19.64
C PRO A 307 -11.73 -20.07 -20.52
N SER A 308 -11.70 -19.04 -21.37
CA SER A 308 -12.75 -18.88 -22.36
C SER A 308 -12.82 -20.18 -23.16
N PRO A 309 -14.00 -20.69 -23.53
CA PRO A 309 -14.10 -21.90 -24.35
C PRO A 309 -13.33 -21.79 -25.68
N ASP A 310 -12.96 -20.58 -26.11
CA ASP A 310 -12.18 -20.29 -27.31
C ASP A 310 -10.65 -20.19 -27.07
N ASP A 311 -10.17 -20.20 -25.82
CA ASP A 311 -8.73 -20.16 -25.54
C ASP A 311 -8.11 -21.54 -25.79
N THR A 312 -7.29 -21.65 -26.84
CA THR A 312 -6.47 -22.84 -27.11
C THR A 312 -5.72 -23.26 -25.86
N ALA A 313 -6.08 -24.45 -25.36
CA ALA A 313 -5.66 -25.09 -24.12
C ALA A 313 -4.40 -24.49 -23.45
N PRO A 314 -4.55 -23.71 -22.36
CA PRO A 314 -3.41 -23.35 -21.55
C PRO A 314 -2.87 -24.63 -20.90
N ILE A 315 -1.57 -24.85 -21.00
CA ILE A 315 -0.85 -25.91 -20.30
C ILE A 315 -1.21 -25.78 -18.81
N VAL A 316 -2.03 -26.71 -18.33
CA VAL A 316 -2.48 -26.78 -16.96
C VAL A 316 -1.28 -27.14 -16.09
N VAL A 317 -0.56 -26.13 -15.60
CA VAL A 317 0.26 -26.30 -14.41
C VAL A 317 -0.72 -26.32 -13.23
N THR A 318 -1.15 -27.53 -12.90
CA THR A 318 -1.78 -27.89 -11.63
C THR A 318 -0.75 -27.71 -10.52
N SER A 319 -0.90 -26.67 -9.71
CA SER A 319 -0.39 -26.63 -8.35
C SER A 319 -1.60 -26.43 -7.44
N GLY A 320 -1.79 -27.36 -6.52
CA GLY A 320 -2.95 -27.46 -5.64
C GLY A 320 -3.16 -26.23 -4.77
N LEU A 321 -4.41 -26.08 -4.30
CA LEU A 321 -4.84 -25.11 -3.29
C LEU A 321 -4.20 -23.72 -3.47
N VAL A 322 -4.71 -22.94 -4.44
CA VAL A 322 -4.59 -21.48 -4.32
C VAL A 322 -5.44 -21.11 -3.11
N GLU A 323 -4.86 -21.16 -1.91
CA GLU A 323 -5.45 -20.60 -0.71
C GLU A 323 -5.88 -19.18 -1.07
N SER A 324 -7.18 -18.92 -0.98
CA SER A 324 -7.69 -17.59 -1.27
C SER A 324 -7.02 -16.62 -0.31
N ILE A 325 -6.23 -15.69 -0.85
CA ILE A 325 -5.58 -14.65 -0.05
C ILE A 325 -6.68 -13.94 0.75
N PRO A 326 -6.67 -14.01 2.10
CA PRO A 326 -7.75 -13.48 2.91
C PRO A 326 -7.79 -11.96 2.77
N LEU A 327 -8.98 -11.34 2.77
CA LEU A 327 -9.05 -9.88 2.78
C LEU A 327 -8.39 -9.34 4.05
N PRO A 328 -7.58 -8.27 3.95
CA PRO A 328 -7.23 -7.54 5.14
C PRO A 328 -8.50 -6.96 5.74
N THR A 329 -8.53 -6.91 7.05
CA THR A 329 -9.65 -6.36 7.80
C THR A 329 -9.14 -5.47 8.90
N VAL A 330 -9.80 -4.33 9.09
CA VAL A 330 -9.44 -3.39 10.15
C VAL A 330 -9.72 -4.06 11.49
N THR A 331 -8.73 -4.31 12.34
CA THR A 331 -8.96 -5.01 13.63
C THR A 331 -9.63 -4.13 14.69
N ARG A 332 -9.71 -2.80 14.48
CA ARG A 332 -10.31 -1.84 15.41
C ARG A 332 -11.14 -0.79 14.68
N VAL A 333 -12.44 -0.78 14.90
CA VAL A 333 -13.33 0.26 14.37
C VAL A 333 -13.20 1.54 15.20
N LEU A 334 -13.41 2.69 14.57
CA LEU A 334 -13.22 4.02 15.15
C LEU A 334 -14.13 4.26 16.37
N ARG A 335 -13.61 5.00 17.35
CA ARG A 335 -14.28 5.44 18.57
C ARG A 335 -14.81 6.85 18.32
N ASP A 336 -16.11 7.08 18.42
CA ASP A 336 -16.59 8.41 18.80
C ASP A 336 -16.46 8.52 20.32
N LYS A 337 -16.04 9.71 20.79
CA LYS A 337 -15.38 9.97 22.09
C LYS A 337 -16.05 9.40 23.36
N GLU A 338 -17.27 8.89 23.29
CA GLU A 338 -18.05 8.42 24.44
C GLU A 338 -18.67 7.00 24.29
N GLY A 339 -18.43 6.27 23.19
CA GLY A 339 -19.02 4.95 22.95
C GLY A 339 -18.13 3.73 23.28
N PRO A 340 -18.71 2.52 23.43
CA PRO A 340 -17.94 1.28 23.62
C PRO A 340 -17.03 0.99 22.43
N SER A 341 -15.83 0.47 22.71
CA SER A 341 -14.84 0.15 21.68
C SER A 341 -15.22 -1.13 20.94
N TYR A 342 -15.45 -1.01 19.64
CA TYR A 342 -15.74 -2.14 18.76
C TYR A 342 -14.45 -2.71 18.14
N SER A 343 -13.90 -3.77 18.73
CA SER A 343 -12.84 -4.55 18.10
C SER A 343 -13.47 -5.54 17.13
N LEU A 344 -13.08 -5.46 15.85
CA LEU A 344 -13.41 -6.51 14.89
C LEU A 344 -12.78 -7.82 15.38
N PRO A 345 -13.50 -8.96 15.33
CA PRO A 345 -12.93 -10.24 15.71
C PRO A 345 -11.94 -10.68 14.64
N ALA A 346 -10.69 -10.21 14.73
CA ALA A 346 -9.61 -10.34 13.74
C ALA A 346 -9.70 -11.62 12.89
N THR A 347 -10.02 -11.50 11.60
CA THR A 347 -9.97 -12.62 10.63
C THR A 347 -8.61 -12.66 9.93
N CYS A 348 -8.05 -11.50 9.60
CA CYS A 348 -6.75 -11.36 8.99
C CYS A 348 -6.09 -10.04 9.44
N LEU A 349 -4.95 -10.15 10.12
CA LEU A 349 -4.06 -9.02 10.35
C LEU A 349 -3.53 -8.53 9.00
N TRP A 350 -3.35 -7.21 8.84
CA TRP A 350 -2.81 -6.62 7.62
C TRP A 350 -1.49 -7.28 7.19
N GLU A 351 -0.63 -7.58 8.16
CA GLU A 351 0.61 -8.31 7.95
C GLU A 351 0.40 -9.69 7.33
N LEU A 352 -0.61 -10.45 7.77
CA LEU A 352 -0.91 -11.78 7.20
C LEU A 352 -1.34 -11.67 5.73
N TRP A 353 -2.19 -10.69 5.40
CA TRP A 353 -2.56 -10.42 4.01
C TRP A 353 -1.34 -10.05 3.18
N TYR A 354 -0.51 -9.13 3.68
CA TYR A 354 0.69 -8.67 2.99
C TYR A 354 1.63 -9.83 2.71
N LYS A 355 1.94 -10.65 3.73
CA LYS A 355 2.79 -11.85 3.59
C LYS A 355 2.19 -12.85 2.62
N ALA A 356 0.90 -13.15 2.71
CA ALA A 356 0.23 -14.09 1.81
C ALA A 356 0.25 -13.59 0.36
N ARG A 357 0.00 -12.29 0.13
CA ARG A 357 0.04 -11.69 -1.21
C ARG A 357 1.45 -11.68 -1.78
N THR A 358 2.46 -11.37 -0.97
CA THR A 358 3.87 -11.41 -1.36
C THR A 358 4.30 -12.83 -1.70
N ARG A 359 3.94 -13.84 -0.89
CA ARG A 359 4.20 -15.26 -1.20
C ARG A 359 3.58 -15.66 -2.54
N ALA A 360 2.32 -15.35 -2.76
CA ALA A 360 1.66 -15.64 -4.02
C ALA A 360 2.36 -14.97 -5.22
N LEU A 361 2.97 -13.80 -5.04
CA LEU A 361 3.76 -13.14 -6.09
C LEU A 361 5.12 -13.83 -6.33
N ILE A 362 5.77 -14.34 -5.28
CA ILE A 362 7.00 -15.14 -5.37
C ILE A 362 6.71 -16.49 -6.05
N ASP A 363 5.61 -17.14 -5.68
CA ASP A 363 5.17 -18.39 -6.27
C ASP A 363 4.94 -18.24 -7.78
N ASP A 364 4.33 -17.12 -8.16
CA ASP A 364 3.99 -16.77 -9.54
C ASP A 364 5.08 -15.98 -10.29
N ILE A 365 6.30 -15.84 -9.74
CA ILE A 365 7.33 -14.94 -10.29
C ILE A 365 7.77 -15.30 -11.73
N GLU A 366 7.70 -16.59 -12.10
CA GLU A 366 8.09 -17.11 -13.42
C GLU A 366 6.98 -16.98 -14.48
N SER A 367 5.72 -16.82 -14.07
CA SER A 367 4.58 -16.83 -15.00
C SER A 367 4.45 -15.56 -15.81
N SER A 368 5.21 -14.53 -15.45
CA SER A 368 5.01 -13.17 -15.90
C SER A 368 6.29 -12.57 -16.48
N VAL A 369 6.11 -11.64 -17.43
CA VAL A 369 7.20 -10.75 -17.84
C VAL A 369 7.24 -9.58 -16.89
N TRP A 370 8.41 -9.29 -16.36
CA TRP A 370 8.67 -8.15 -15.50
C TRP A 370 9.33 -7.03 -16.29
N GLU A 371 9.01 -5.81 -15.86
CA GLU A 371 9.63 -4.57 -16.31
C GLU A 371 10.01 -3.77 -15.08
N GLY A 372 10.86 -2.77 -15.24
CA GLY A 372 11.15 -1.91 -14.10
C GLY A 372 12.02 -0.73 -14.46
N THR A 373 12.25 0.09 -13.45
CA THR A 373 13.10 1.26 -13.54
C THR A 373 14.07 1.30 -12.38
N TYR A 374 15.13 2.06 -12.55
CA TYR A 374 16.01 2.41 -11.45
C TYR A 374 16.41 3.88 -11.55
N THR A 375 16.73 4.44 -10.39
CA THR A 375 17.09 5.84 -10.22
C THR A 375 18.55 5.95 -9.83
N TYR A 376 19.23 7.03 -10.21
CA TYR A 376 20.55 7.37 -9.69
C TYR A 376 20.46 8.48 -8.64
N GLY A 377 21.51 8.58 -7.83
CA GLY A 377 21.79 9.78 -7.05
C GLY A 377 21.01 9.83 -5.74
N LEU A 378 21.06 8.75 -4.97
CA LEU A 378 20.59 8.77 -3.58
C LEU A 378 21.57 9.46 -2.64
N SER A 379 22.85 9.58 -3.04
CA SER A 379 23.91 10.17 -2.21
C SER A 379 23.87 11.70 -2.10
N GLY A 380 22.77 12.36 -2.49
CA GLY A 380 22.61 13.83 -2.44
C GLY A 380 23.55 14.61 -3.36
N ARG A 381 24.56 13.97 -3.97
CA ARG A 381 25.47 14.59 -4.93
C ARG A 381 24.85 14.53 -6.32
N LEU A 382 23.96 15.49 -6.59
CA LEU A 382 23.55 15.84 -7.94
C LEU A 382 24.79 16.25 -8.75
N ARG A 383 25.40 15.31 -9.48
CA ARG A 383 26.31 15.69 -10.57
C ARG A 383 25.43 16.32 -11.66
N ASN A 384 25.42 17.65 -11.71
CA ASN A 384 24.82 18.49 -12.77
C ASN A 384 23.30 18.73 -12.69
N GLY A 385 22.65 18.57 -11.52
CA GLY A 385 21.25 18.98 -11.32
C GLY A 385 20.20 18.25 -12.20
N ARG A 386 20.62 17.26 -13.01
CA ARG A 386 19.74 16.51 -13.90
C ARG A 386 19.53 15.10 -13.39
N TYR A 387 18.31 14.90 -12.94
CA TYR A 387 17.70 13.64 -12.67
C TYR A 387 17.52 12.83 -13.96
N ARG A 388 18.54 12.06 -14.36
CA ARG A 388 18.40 11.10 -15.48
C ARG A 388 17.74 9.83 -14.94
N ASN A 389 16.55 9.50 -15.44
CA ASN A 389 16.07 8.12 -15.39
C ASN A 389 16.83 7.35 -16.45
N ASP A 390 17.30 6.16 -16.09
CA ASP A 390 17.76 5.26 -17.12
C ASP A 390 16.57 4.66 -17.87
N PRO A 391 16.78 4.22 -19.13
CA PRO A 391 15.71 3.61 -19.90
C PRO A 391 15.13 2.40 -19.18
N LEU A 392 13.83 2.17 -19.42
CA LEU A 392 13.08 1.08 -18.80
C LEU A 392 13.81 -0.26 -18.99
N MET A 393 13.93 -1.02 -17.91
CA MET A 393 14.37 -2.40 -17.93
C MET A 393 13.23 -3.28 -18.42
N ARG A 394 13.51 -4.10 -19.42
CA ARG A 394 12.51 -4.87 -20.16
C ARG A 394 12.95 -6.33 -20.29
N HIS A 395 11.96 -7.17 -20.63
CA HIS A 395 12.14 -8.59 -20.90
C HIS A 395 12.68 -9.40 -19.71
N ILE A 396 12.43 -8.95 -18.48
CA ILE A 396 12.87 -9.69 -17.29
C ILE A 396 11.92 -10.89 -17.11
N ARG A 397 12.42 -12.10 -17.37
CA ARG A 397 11.71 -13.36 -17.09
C ARG A 397 12.50 -14.13 -16.06
N PHE A 398 11.97 -14.22 -14.84
CA PHE A 398 12.61 -14.97 -13.79
C PHE A 398 12.41 -16.48 -14.00
N HIS A 399 13.44 -17.24 -13.65
CA HIS A 399 13.46 -18.68 -13.58
C HIS A 399 13.96 -19.11 -12.20
N LYS A 400 13.23 -20.00 -11.54
CA LYS A 400 13.59 -20.64 -10.28
C LYS A 400 14.50 -21.82 -10.60
N SER A 401 15.65 -21.88 -9.94
CA SER A 401 16.64 -22.95 -10.18
C SER A 401 16.72 -23.97 -9.05
N CYS A 402 16.59 -23.52 -7.80
CA CYS A 402 16.66 -24.38 -6.61
C CYS A 402 16.02 -23.67 -5.42
N GLU A 403 15.34 -24.42 -4.56
CA GLU A 403 14.90 -23.98 -3.24
C GLU A 403 15.74 -24.69 -2.18
N GLN A 404 16.44 -23.92 -1.35
CA GLN A 404 17.29 -24.42 -0.28
C GLN A 404 17.20 -23.47 0.92
N ASP A 405 17.02 -24.02 2.12
CA ASP A 405 17.05 -23.26 3.40
C ASP A 405 16.17 -22.01 3.39
N HIS A 406 14.89 -22.16 3.01
CA HIS A 406 13.91 -21.07 2.85
C HIS A 406 14.30 -20.00 1.82
N ARG A 407 15.26 -20.28 0.93
CA ARG A 407 15.67 -19.38 -0.14
C ARG A 407 15.44 -20.01 -1.50
N ILE A 408 14.84 -19.24 -2.42
CA ILE A 408 14.67 -19.63 -3.82
C ILE A 408 15.70 -18.89 -4.65
N LYS A 409 16.56 -19.62 -5.36
CA LYS A 409 17.46 -19.04 -6.36
C LYS A 409 16.70 -18.67 -7.62
N ILE A 410 16.81 -17.41 -8.03
CA ILE A 410 16.15 -16.85 -9.21
C ILE A 410 17.17 -16.31 -10.20
N MET A 411 16.86 -16.44 -11.49
CA MET A 411 17.69 -15.92 -12.58
C MET A 411 16.83 -15.37 -13.71
N ALA A 412 17.24 -14.25 -14.30
CA ALA A 412 16.67 -13.74 -15.55
C ALA A 412 17.81 -13.44 -16.52
N LEU A 413 17.72 -14.00 -17.74
CA LEU A 413 18.74 -13.88 -18.78
C LEU A 413 18.22 -13.04 -19.95
N ALA A 414 19.14 -12.48 -20.74
CA ALA A 414 18.83 -11.68 -21.93
C ALA A 414 17.87 -10.50 -21.66
N CYS A 415 17.91 -9.93 -20.46
CA CYS A 415 17.19 -8.72 -20.11
C CYS A 415 17.80 -7.52 -20.84
N LYS A 416 17.04 -6.44 -21.04
CA LYS A 416 17.52 -5.26 -21.79
C LYS A 416 17.17 -3.96 -21.12
N ASP A 417 18.08 -2.99 -21.19
CA ASP A 417 17.85 -1.59 -20.84
C ASP A 417 18.64 -0.65 -21.78
N GLY A 418 18.81 0.61 -21.37
CA GLY A 418 19.53 1.62 -22.15
C GLY A 418 21.03 1.41 -22.32
N VAL A 419 21.64 0.61 -21.46
CA VAL A 419 23.09 0.34 -21.47
C VAL A 419 23.39 -0.88 -22.34
N GLY A 420 22.50 -1.87 -22.35
CA GLY A 420 22.60 -3.05 -23.20
C GLY A 420 21.89 -4.27 -22.62
N GLU A 421 22.38 -5.45 -22.99
CA GLU A 421 21.89 -6.72 -22.46
C GLU A 421 22.50 -7.00 -21.08
N PHE A 422 21.66 -7.48 -20.15
CA PHE A 422 22.07 -7.86 -18.80
C PHE A 422 21.39 -9.15 -18.33
N ALA A 423 21.96 -9.73 -17.29
CA ALA A 423 21.39 -10.82 -16.52
C ALA A 423 21.13 -10.38 -15.08
N LEU A 424 20.11 -10.96 -14.45
CA LEU A 424 19.84 -10.88 -13.02
C LEU A 424 20.04 -12.28 -12.43
N GLU A 425 20.88 -12.42 -11.40
CA GLU A 425 21.12 -13.69 -10.72
C GLU A 425 21.06 -13.46 -9.21
N GLY A 426 20.28 -14.25 -8.47
CA GLY A 426 20.12 -13.99 -7.05
C GLY A 426 19.27 -14.99 -6.31
N SER A 427 18.78 -14.57 -5.14
CA SER A 427 17.85 -15.35 -4.32
C SER A 427 16.79 -14.49 -3.66
N VAL A 428 15.64 -15.10 -3.43
CA VAL A 428 14.55 -14.58 -2.60
C VAL A 428 14.48 -15.41 -1.33
N ASP A 429 14.41 -14.77 -0.17
CA ASP A 429 14.19 -15.38 1.13
C ASP A 429 12.68 -15.46 1.42
N LEU A 430 12.15 -16.65 1.68
CA LEU A 430 10.71 -16.92 1.80
C LEU A 430 10.13 -16.56 3.17
N GLU A 431 10.98 -16.41 4.18
CA GLU A 431 10.56 -16.01 5.52
C GLU A 431 10.44 -14.49 5.60
N THR A 432 11.45 -13.80 5.07
CA THR A 432 11.61 -12.35 5.20
C THR A 432 11.11 -11.59 3.96
N PHE A 433 10.92 -12.28 2.84
CA PHE A 433 10.65 -11.72 1.51
C PHE A 433 11.77 -10.83 0.95
N GLY A 434 12.93 -10.86 1.60
CA GLY A 434 14.13 -10.17 1.15
C GLY A 434 14.62 -10.73 -0.18
N ILE A 435 15.15 -9.86 -1.04
CA ILE A 435 15.71 -10.24 -2.33
C ILE A 435 17.13 -9.70 -2.45
N MET A 436 18.04 -10.56 -2.88
CA MET A 436 19.40 -10.19 -3.23
C MET A 436 19.68 -10.65 -4.66
N ILE A 437 19.93 -9.70 -5.56
CA ILE A 437 20.17 -9.96 -6.98
C ILE A 437 21.48 -9.31 -7.38
N GLN A 438 22.25 -9.94 -8.25
CA GLN A 438 23.34 -9.32 -8.96
C GLN A 438 22.91 -9.04 -10.40
N LYS A 439 22.91 -7.77 -10.79
CA LYS A 439 22.76 -7.36 -12.19
C LYS A 439 24.12 -7.40 -12.86
N ARG A 440 24.28 -8.14 -13.95
CA ARG A 440 25.55 -8.24 -14.71
C ARG A 440 25.32 -7.92 -16.17
N TYR A 441 26.06 -6.96 -16.71
CA TYR A 441 26.10 -6.71 -18.15
C TYR A 441 27.13 -7.64 -18.82
N THR A 442 26.83 -8.13 -20.02
CA THR A 442 27.73 -9.02 -20.76
C THR A 442 29.09 -8.36 -20.98
N GLY A 443 30.17 -8.93 -20.41
CA GLY A 443 31.54 -8.43 -20.53
C GLY A 443 31.83 -7.11 -19.80
N ARG A 444 30.99 -6.70 -18.83
CA ARG A 444 31.10 -5.41 -18.12
C ARG A 444 30.88 -5.57 -16.61
N HIS A 445 30.91 -4.43 -15.91
CA HIS A 445 30.62 -4.31 -14.48
C HIS A 445 29.22 -4.82 -14.11
N GLY A 446 29.11 -5.38 -12.91
CA GLY A 446 27.81 -5.70 -12.29
C GLY A 446 27.42 -4.69 -11.22
N PHE A 447 26.24 -4.89 -10.64
CA PHE A 447 25.77 -4.17 -9.45
C PHE A 447 25.05 -5.17 -8.55
N GLN A 448 25.28 -5.11 -7.24
CA GLN A 448 24.48 -5.85 -6.27
C GLN A 448 23.21 -5.07 -5.96
N TRP A 449 22.07 -5.75 -5.92
CA TRP A 449 20.76 -5.22 -5.64
C TRP A 449 20.24 -5.90 -4.38
N ARG A 450 19.73 -5.09 -3.45
CA ARG A 450 19.10 -5.55 -2.21
C ARG A 450 17.74 -4.90 -2.06
N GLY A 451 16.73 -5.66 -1.66
CA GLY A 451 15.37 -5.15 -1.51
C GLY A 451 14.42 -6.20 -0.97
N ALA A 452 13.16 -6.12 -1.37
CA ALA A 452 12.18 -7.16 -1.10
C ALA A 452 11.13 -7.30 -2.20
N VAL A 453 10.47 -8.46 -2.16
CA VAL A 453 9.22 -8.68 -2.89
C VAL A 453 8.07 -8.12 -2.06
N THR A 454 7.17 -7.40 -2.71
CA THR A 454 6.02 -6.72 -2.10
C THR A 454 4.75 -7.00 -2.90
N PRO A 455 3.54 -6.71 -2.37
CA PRO A 455 2.30 -6.78 -3.15
C PRO A 455 2.28 -5.88 -4.40
N LEU A 456 3.20 -4.91 -4.49
CA LEU A 456 3.33 -3.93 -5.58
C LEU A 456 4.53 -4.20 -6.49
N GLY A 457 5.16 -5.38 -6.38
CA GLY A 457 6.32 -5.76 -7.17
C GLY A 457 7.59 -5.88 -6.33
N ILE A 458 8.75 -5.82 -6.98
CA ILE A 458 10.06 -5.98 -6.34
C ILE A 458 10.72 -4.61 -6.26
N SER A 459 11.08 -4.16 -5.07
CA SER A 459 11.71 -2.84 -4.89
C SER A 459 12.90 -2.92 -3.96
N GLY A 460 13.88 -2.06 -4.20
CA GLY A 460 15.13 -2.12 -3.45
C GLY A 460 16.09 -0.99 -3.80
N CYS A 461 17.31 -1.12 -3.33
CA CYS A 461 18.45 -0.30 -3.71
C CYS A 461 19.47 -1.14 -4.49
N TYR A 462 20.29 -0.48 -5.30
CA TYR A 462 21.48 -1.09 -5.85
C TYR A 462 22.73 -0.43 -5.29
N LEU A 463 23.72 -1.26 -5.05
CA LEU A 463 24.94 -0.99 -4.30
C LEU A 463 26.12 -0.95 -5.26
N SER A 464 27.17 -0.26 -4.84
CA SER A 464 28.45 -0.30 -5.53
C SER A 464 29.15 -1.64 -5.27
N ASN A 465 29.73 -2.26 -6.29
CA ASN A 465 30.58 -3.45 -6.08
C ASN A 465 31.83 -3.14 -5.23
N TRP A 466 32.19 -1.87 -5.09
CA TRP A 466 33.38 -1.43 -4.36
C TRP A 466 33.07 -1.10 -2.89
N ASN A 467 31.79 -0.93 -2.56
CA ASN A 467 31.32 -0.63 -1.21
C ASN A 467 29.86 -1.08 -1.09
N GLU A 468 29.68 -2.25 -0.49
CA GLU A 468 28.36 -2.89 -0.33
C GLU A 468 27.43 -2.11 0.61
N ASP A 469 27.96 -1.13 1.35
CA ASP A 469 27.18 -0.36 2.33
C ASP A 469 26.64 0.96 1.75
N VAL A 470 27.05 1.34 0.54
CA VAL A 470 26.64 2.61 -0.07
C VAL A 470 25.74 2.36 -1.27
N PRO A 471 24.45 2.70 -1.19
CA PRO A 471 23.58 2.59 -2.35
C PRO A 471 23.87 3.73 -3.32
N LEU A 472 23.83 3.36 -4.58
CA LEU A 472 23.99 4.28 -5.70
C LEU A 472 22.63 4.77 -6.21
N GLY A 473 21.58 3.98 -5.94
CA GLY A 473 20.25 4.21 -6.47
C GLY A 473 19.20 3.23 -5.99
N ALA A 474 17.98 3.46 -6.43
CA ALA A 474 16.82 2.66 -6.10
C ALA A 474 16.27 1.95 -7.33
N PHE A 475 15.61 0.81 -7.19
CA PHE A 475 14.93 0.13 -8.28
C PHE A 475 13.51 -0.28 -7.88
N TRP A 476 12.65 -0.38 -8.88
CA TRP A 476 11.32 -0.97 -8.76
C TRP A 476 11.01 -1.77 -10.02
N LEU A 477 10.71 -3.05 -9.84
CA LEU A 477 10.24 -3.99 -10.86
C LEU A 477 8.77 -4.31 -10.61
N TRP A 478 7.99 -4.38 -11.67
CA TRP A 478 6.57 -4.73 -11.65
C TRP A 478 6.26 -5.70 -12.79
N ARG A 479 5.12 -6.41 -12.70
CA ARG A 479 4.67 -7.26 -13.79
C ARG A 479 4.15 -6.41 -14.94
N ARG A 480 4.52 -6.77 -16.17
CA ARG A 480 4.15 -6.05 -17.39
C ARG A 480 2.64 -6.02 -17.64
N ASP A 481 1.95 -7.10 -17.31
CA ASP A 481 0.48 -7.22 -17.45
C ASP A 481 -0.29 -6.23 -16.58
N TRP A 482 0.31 -5.70 -15.51
CA TRP A 482 -0.27 -4.62 -14.71
C TRP A 482 -0.32 -3.27 -15.46
N LYS A 483 0.45 -3.08 -16.54
CA LYS A 483 0.31 -1.87 -17.36
C LYS A 483 -0.95 -1.88 -18.20
N THR A 484 -1.23 -3.02 -18.85
CA THR A 484 -2.38 -3.21 -19.72
C THR A 484 -3.66 -3.48 -18.94
N GLY A 485 -3.53 -4.08 -17.75
CA GLY A 485 -4.64 -4.52 -16.91
C GLY A 485 -5.50 -5.56 -17.62
N ILE A 486 -4.86 -6.47 -18.37
CA ILE A 486 -5.46 -7.56 -19.16
C ILE A 486 -5.10 -8.89 -18.53
#